data_AF-A0A7C7PFC0-F1
#
_entry.id   AF-A0A7C7PFC0-F1
#
_cell.length_a   1.000
_cell.length_b   1.000
_cell.length_c   1.000
_cell.angle_alpha   90.00
_cell.angle_beta   90.00
_cell.angle_gamma   90.00
#
_symmetry.space_group_name_H-M   'P 1'
#
loop_
_entity.id
_entity.type
_entity.pdbx_description
1 polymer ?
#
loop_
_entity_poly.entity_id
_entity_poly.type
_entity_poly.pdbx_seq_one_letter_code
_entity_poly.pdbx_strand_id
1 'polypeptide(L)'
;RFSKNIKGSPGELRTTGSIAYELAMTACGILQYAVIGAPRMWDMLAGALAVQEAGGTIMIRLPGEKLQEPMGSLYPDYYQGSPTFKQLRNWIGPLIGGNRQLAPLIAQSIHRKSSMRSVVKMTWLNCKHIAAKRAKFKNGNTS
;
A
#
# COMPACT_ATOMS: atom_id res chain seq x y z
N ARG A 1 -7.05 9.34 -4.93
CA ARG A 1 -7.34 10.57 -5.71
C ARG A 1 -6.08 11.41 -5.62
N PHE A 2 -5.56 11.89 -6.75
CA PHE A 2 -4.44 12.82 -6.76
C PHE A 2 -4.87 14.14 -6.11
N SER A 3 -3.99 14.73 -5.31
CA SER A 3 -4.23 16.02 -4.65
C SER A 3 -4.34 17.13 -5.70
N LYS A 4 -5.03 18.24 -5.37
CA LYS A 4 -5.13 19.44 -6.22
C LYS A 4 -3.77 20.09 -6.53
N ASN A 5 -2.69 19.65 -5.88
CA ASN A 5 -1.34 20.19 -6.06
C ASN A 5 -0.61 19.68 -7.31
N ILE A 6 -1.10 18.61 -7.95
CA ILE A 6 -0.68 18.29 -9.32
C ILE A 6 -1.48 19.22 -10.24
N LYS A 7 -0.87 20.37 -10.60
CA LYS A 7 -1.39 21.28 -11.62
C LYS A 7 -1.26 20.61 -12.99
N GLY A 8 -2.11 19.63 -13.28
CA GLY A 8 -2.11 18.86 -14.51
C GLY A 8 -2.90 17.56 -14.40
N SER A 9 -3.30 16.99 -15.54
CA SER A 9 -3.75 15.60 -15.58
C SER A 9 -2.62 14.71 -15.05
N PRO A 10 -2.88 13.67 -14.23
CA PRO A 10 -1.86 12.75 -13.73
C PRO A 10 -1.12 11.96 -14.84
N GLY A 11 -1.33 12.28 -16.11
CA GLY A 11 -0.92 11.50 -17.27
C GLY A 11 -2.08 10.68 -17.82
N GLU A 12 -1.81 9.94 -18.90
CA GLU A 12 -2.76 8.98 -19.46
C GLU A 12 -2.75 7.70 -18.60
N LEU A 13 -3.91 7.31 -18.10
CA LEU A 13 -4.04 6.08 -17.33
C LEU A 13 -3.99 4.88 -18.26
N ARG A 14 -2.96 4.05 -18.12
CA ARG A 14 -2.90 2.71 -18.73
C ARG A 14 -3.14 1.67 -17.64
N THR A 15 -4.05 0.73 -17.89
CA THR A 15 -4.32 -0.42 -17.00
C THR A 15 -4.18 -1.68 -17.81
N THR A 16 -3.12 -2.46 -17.54
CA THR A 16 -2.83 -3.70 -18.27
C THR A 16 -3.24 -4.95 -17.51
N GLY A 17 -3.59 -4.80 -16.22
CA GLY A 17 -4.09 -5.91 -15.39
C GLY A 17 -3.00 -6.86 -14.89
N SER A 18 -1.72 -6.54 -15.11
CA SER A 18 -0.57 -7.31 -14.64
C SER A 18 0.45 -6.39 -13.97
N ILE A 19 0.65 -6.62 -12.67
CA ILE A 19 1.57 -5.85 -11.83
C ILE A 19 3.00 -5.96 -12.32
N ALA A 20 3.45 -7.18 -12.62
CA ALA A 20 4.79 -7.43 -13.10
C ALA A 20 5.05 -6.72 -14.44
N TYR A 21 4.07 -6.74 -15.35
CA TYR A 21 4.18 -6.06 -16.64
C TYR A 21 4.24 -4.53 -16.48
N GLU A 22 3.39 -3.95 -15.63
CA GLU A 22 3.40 -2.50 -15.38
C GLU A 22 4.76 -2.04 -14.82
N LEU A 23 5.35 -2.80 -13.89
CA LEU A 23 6.66 -2.49 -13.35
C LEU A 23 7.79 -2.69 -14.38
N ALA A 24 7.73 -3.76 -15.18
CA ALA A 24 8.70 -3.99 -16.25
C ALA A 24 8.69 -2.87 -17.30
N MET A 25 7.50 -2.44 -17.74
CA MET A 25 7.35 -1.32 -18.68
C MET A 25 7.80 0.01 -18.07
N THR A 26 7.67 0.16 -16.76
CA THR A 26 8.22 1.33 -16.03
C THR A 26 9.75 1.29 -15.98
N ALA A 27 10.34 0.11 -15.75
CA ALA A 27 11.80 -0.07 -15.80
C ALA A 27 12.37 0.21 -17.20
N CYS A 28 11.65 -0.20 -18.25
CA CYS A 28 12.00 0.11 -19.65
C CYS A 28 11.77 1.59 -20.03
N GLY A 29 11.18 2.41 -19.15
CA GLY A 29 10.87 3.81 -19.42
C GLY A 29 9.67 4.05 -20.35
N ILE A 30 8.90 3.00 -20.69
CA ILE A 30 7.70 3.11 -21.53
C ILE A 30 6.53 3.69 -20.72
N LEU A 31 6.42 3.28 -19.45
CA LEU A 31 5.52 3.91 -18.48
C LEU A 31 6.31 4.88 -17.60
N GLN A 32 5.80 6.09 -17.42
CA GLN A 32 6.47 7.12 -16.60
C GLN A 32 6.44 6.76 -15.11
N TYR A 33 5.34 6.16 -14.66
CA TYR A 33 5.16 5.65 -13.31
C TYR A 33 4.02 4.62 -13.28
N ALA A 34 4.05 3.72 -12.31
CA ALA A 34 3.02 2.72 -12.02
C ALA A 34 2.51 2.90 -10.57
N VAL A 35 1.20 2.81 -10.38
CA VAL A 35 0.55 2.92 -9.06
C VAL A 35 -0.25 1.66 -8.81
N ILE A 36 0.18 0.88 -7.82
CA ILE A 36 -0.38 -0.44 -7.53
C ILE A 36 -0.95 -0.46 -6.11
N GLY A 37 -2.25 -0.69 -5.99
CA GLY A 37 -2.95 -0.51 -4.71
C GLY A 37 -2.75 -1.62 -3.69
N ALA A 38 -2.59 -2.87 -4.14
CA ALA A 38 -2.51 -4.03 -3.25
C ALA A 38 -1.78 -5.23 -3.91
N PRO A 39 -0.53 -5.05 -4.40
CA PRO A 39 0.26 -6.15 -4.93
C PRO A 39 0.59 -7.19 -3.86
N ARG A 40 0.70 -8.45 -4.28
CA ARG A 40 1.40 -9.48 -3.51
C ARG A 40 2.90 -9.28 -3.67
N MET A 41 3.65 -9.70 -2.65
CA MET A 41 5.11 -9.61 -2.64
C MET A 41 5.76 -10.17 -3.91
N TRP A 42 5.39 -11.38 -4.32
CA TRP A 42 6.00 -12.05 -5.48
C TRP A 42 5.66 -11.38 -6.82
N ASP A 43 4.50 -10.76 -6.96
CA ASP A 43 4.11 -10.09 -8.21
C ASP A 43 4.91 -8.80 -8.43
N MET A 44 5.31 -8.13 -7.35
CA MET A 44 6.01 -6.85 -7.41
C MET A 44 7.53 -6.96 -7.31
N LEU A 45 8.07 -7.95 -6.60
CA LEU A 45 9.50 -7.99 -6.24
C LEU A 45 10.43 -7.91 -7.44
N ALA A 46 10.19 -8.76 -8.45
CA ALA A 46 11.03 -8.79 -9.65
C ALA A 46 10.97 -7.47 -10.43
N GLY A 47 9.77 -6.92 -10.61
CA GLY A 47 9.60 -5.65 -11.30
C GLY A 47 10.17 -4.47 -10.52
N ALA A 48 10.04 -4.47 -9.19
CA ALA A 48 10.55 -3.42 -8.34
C ALA A 48 12.08 -3.40 -8.34
N LEU A 49 12.74 -4.57 -8.32
CA LEU A 49 14.19 -4.67 -8.50
C LEU A 49 14.62 -4.13 -9.87
N ALA A 50 13.93 -4.51 -10.95
CA ALA A 50 14.24 -4.02 -12.29
C ALA A 50 14.13 -2.49 -12.39
N VAL A 51 13.11 -1.87 -11.76
CA VAL A 51 12.97 -0.42 -11.72
C VAL A 51 14.12 0.24 -10.96
N GLN A 52 14.59 -0.37 -9.86
CA GLN A 52 15.74 0.15 -9.10
C GLN A 52 17.04 0.08 -9.90
N GLU A 53 17.30 -1.04 -10.57
CA GLU A 53 18.46 -1.23 -11.45
C GLU A 53 18.44 -0.28 -12.65
N ALA A 54 17.25 0.07 -13.15
CA ALA A 54 17.07 1.10 -14.17
C ALA A 54 17.28 2.55 -13.65
N GLY A 55 17.67 2.73 -12.39
CA GLY A 55 17.85 4.05 -11.75
C GLY A 55 16.56 4.73 -11.29
N GLY A 56 15.44 4.01 -11.33
CA GLY A 56 14.15 4.44 -10.82
C GLY A 56 14.07 4.38 -9.29
N THR A 57 12.89 4.71 -8.77
CA THR A 57 12.61 4.60 -7.34
C THR A 57 11.25 3.97 -7.14
N ILE A 58 11.21 3.05 -6.18
CA ILE A 58 9.99 2.39 -5.74
C ILE A 58 9.67 2.96 -4.36
N MET A 59 8.47 3.49 -4.20
CA MET A 59 7.92 3.94 -2.93
C MET A 59 6.92 2.90 -2.45
N ILE A 60 7.18 2.33 -1.28
CA ILE A 60 6.27 1.39 -0.62
C ILE A 60 5.67 2.02 0.62
N ARG A 61 4.44 1.63 0.97
CA ARG A 61 3.92 1.86 2.32
C ARG A 61 3.83 0.53 3.05
N LEU A 62 4.57 0.44 4.14
CA LEU A 62 4.54 -0.73 4.99
C LEU A 62 3.22 -0.82 5.79
N PRO A 63 2.76 -2.03 6.14
CA PRO A 63 1.58 -2.20 6.97
C PRO A 63 1.75 -1.52 8.34
N GLY A 64 0.93 -0.49 8.60
CA GLY A 64 0.96 0.28 9.85
C GLY A 64 1.56 1.68 9.70
N GLU A 65 2.29 1.93 8.61
CA GLU A 65 2.90 3.22 8.34
C GLU A 65 1.98 4.16 7.56
N LYS A 66 2.08 5.45 7.87
CA LYS A 66 1.32 6.51 7.21
C LYS A 66 2.06 7.11 6.03
N LEU A 67 3.36 6.95 5.94
CA LEU A 67 4.17 7.52 4.87
C LEU A 67 4.53 6.45 3.85
N GLN A 68 4.93 6.91 2.66
CA GLN A 68 5.53 6.04 1.67
C GLN A 68 7.02 6.29 1.73
N GLU A 69 7.81 5.23 1.83
CA GLU A 69 9.26 5.30 1.93
C GLU A 69 9.91 4.61 0.72
N PRO A 70 11.11 5.04 0.31
CA PRO A 70 11.88 4.34 -0.71
C PRO A 70 12.06 2.88 -0.30
N MET A 71 11.83 1.97 -1.24
CA MET A 71 11.92 0.54 -0.99
C MET A 71 13.37 0.14 -0.72
N GLY A 72 13.67 -0.12 0.56
CA GLY A 72 14.87 -0.83 1.01
C GLY A 72 14.52 -2.27 1.34
N SER A 73 14.23 -2.55 2.61
CA SER A 73 13.75 -3.86 3.06
C SER A 73 12.23 -3.92 3.08
N LEU A 74 11.66 -5.03 2.57
CA LEU A 74 10.23 -5.35 2.74
C LEU A 74 9.87 -5.70 4.19
N TYR A 75 10.89 -6.00 5.00
CA TYR A 75 10.78 -6.33 6.41
C TYR A 75 11.81 -5.49 7.19
N PRO A 76 11.42 -4.29 7.64
CA PRO A 76 12.28 -3.42 8.44
C PRO A 76 12.85 -4.09 9.69
N ASP A 77 14.03 -3.64 10.09
CA ASP A 77 14.79 -4.21 11.23
C ASP A 77 14.09 -4.03 12.58
N TYR A 78 13.11 -3.13 12.68
CA TYR A 78 12.31 -2.95 13.90
C TYR A 78 11.34 -4.12 14.16
N TYR A 79 11.04 -4.94 13.15
CA TYR A 79 10.34 -6.20 13.35
C TYR A 79 11.33 -7.22 13.93
N GLN A 80 11.32 -7.39 15.26
CA GLN A 80 12.21 -8.35 15.93
C GLN A 80 11.92 -9.79 15.44
N GLY A 81 12.89 -10.40 14.76
CA GLY A 81 12.88 -11.80 14.33
C GLY A 81 12.90 -11.97 12.80
N SER A 82 13.26 -13.17 12.34
CA SER A 82 13.15 -13.49 10.91
C SER A 82 11.68 -13.59 10.49
N PRO A 83 11.30 -12.99 9.35
CA PRO A 83 9.91 -13.03 8.89
C PRO A 83 9.48 -14.48 8.65
N THR A 84 8.33 -14.85 9.20
CA THR A 84 7.77 -16.18 8.93
C THR A 84 7.30 -16.24 7.48
N PHE A 85 7.44 -17.38 6.80
CA PHE A 85 6.96 -17.57 5.43
C PHE A 85 5.47 -17.20 5.25
N LYS A 86 4.64 -17.44 6.27
CA LYS A 86 3.22 -17.04 6.30
C LYS A 86 3.03 -15.52 6.26
N GLN A 87 3.91 -14.74 6.90
CA GLN A 87 3.86 -13.28 6.87
C GLN A 87 4.29 -12.75 5.50
N LEU A 88 5.37 -13.28 4.93
CA LEU A 88 5.84 -12.95 3.59
C LEU A 88 4.75 -13.25 2.55
N ARG A 89 4.10 -14.42 2.65
CA ARG A 89 3.07 -14.83 1.71
C ARG A 89 1.81 -13.95 1.78
N ASN A 90 1.49 -13.49 2.99
CA ASN A 90 0.33 -12.63 3.23
C ASN A 90 0.63 -11.14 3.07
N TRP A 91 1.87 -10.79 2.74
CA TRP A 91 2.26 -9.41 2.57
C TRP A 91 1.52 -8.78 1.38
N ILE A 92 0.88 -7.66 1.65
CA ILE A 92 0.17 -6.83 0.70
C ILE A 92 0.39 -5.37 1.13
N GLY A 93 0.93 -4.54 0.24
CA GLY A 93 1.19 -3.14 0.54
C GLY A 93 1.16 -2.30 -0.74
N PRO A 94 0.52 -1.12 -0.73
CA PRO A 94 0.48 -0.27 -1.90
C PRO A 94 1.89 0.18 -2.29
N LEU A 95 2.14 0.20 -3.58
CA LEU A 95 3.43 0.46 -4.20
C LEU A 95 3.28 1.50 -5.31
N ILE A 96 4.26 2.39 -5.41
CA ILE A 96 4.39 3.35 -6.51
C ILE A 96 5.80 3.21 -7.08
N GLY A 97 5.91 2.91 -8.36
CA GLY A 97 7.19 2.84 -9.05
C GLY A 97 7.31 3.89 -10.13
N GLY A 98 8.49 4.45 -10.34
CA GLY A 98 8.72 5.39 -11.43
C GLY A 98 10.08 6.06 -11.35
N ASN A 99 10.23 7.13 -12.14
CA ASN A 99 11.42 7.98 -12.08
C ASN A 99 11.65 8.51 -10.65
N ARG A 100 12.92 8.60 -10.24
CA ARG A 100 13.35 9.08 -8.91
C ARG A 100 12.76 10.44 -8.51
N GLN A 101 12.47 11.32 -9.47
CA GLN A 101 11.84 12.61 -9.20
C GLN A 101 10.31 12.52 -9.14
N LEU A 102 9.68 11.68 -9.95
CA LEU A 102 8.22 11.59 -10.05
C LEU A 102 7.61 10.72 -8.95
N ALA A 103 8.23 9.59 -8.61
CA ALA A 103 7.66 8.65 -7.64
C ALA A 103 7.40 9.32 -6.26
N PRO A 104 8.31 10.14 -5.69
CA PRO A 104 8.05 10.85 -4.44
C PRO A 104 6.94 11.91 -4.56
N LEU A 105 6.89 12.66 -5.68
CA LEU A 105 5.85 13.66 -5.91
C LEU A 105 4.47 13.02 -5.98
N ILE A 106 4.36 11.90 -6.70
CA ILE A 106 3.13 11.14 -6.79
C ILE A 106 2.77 10.52 -5.43
N ALA A 107 3.73 9.94 -4.72
CA ALA A 107 3.52 9.35 -3.40
C ALA A 107 2.93 10.35 -2.38
N GLN A 108 3.42 11.59 -2.37
CA GLN A 108 2.91 12.65 -1.50
C GLN A 108 1.50 13.12 -1.91
N SER A 109 1.17 13.04 -3.20
CA SER A 109 -0.12 13.49 -3.74
C SER A 109 -1.26 12.46 -3.60
N ILE A 110 -0.94 11.18 -3.40
CA ILE A 110 -1.93 10.10 -3.34
C ILE A 110 -2.50 9.99 -1.93
N HIS A 111 -3.73 10.50 -1.77
CA HIS A 111 -4.54 10.27 -0.59
C HIS A 111 -5.52 9.10 -0.81
N ARG A 112 -5.54 8.15 0.14
CA ARG A 112 -6.54 7.07 0.17
C ARG A 112 -7.91 7.71 0.40
N LYS A 113 -8.88 7.46 -0.49
CA LYS A 113 -10.29 7.75 -0.19
C LYS A 113 -10.72 6.80 0.92
N SER A 114 -10.90 7.29 2.14
CA SER A 114 -11.71 6.58 3.13
C SER A 114 -13.15 6.62 2.63
N SER A 115 -13.61 5.53 2.02
CA SER A 115 -15.03 5.38 1.69
C SER A 115 -15.83 5.53 2.99
N MET A 116 -16.80 6.45 3.03
CA MET A 116 -17.72 6.59 4.17
C MET A 116 -18.33 5.23 4.57
N ARG A 117 -18.54 4.32 3.61
CA ARG A 117 -19.02 2.96 3.88
C ARG A 117 -18.03 2.13 4.72
N SER A 118 -16.72 2.27 4.51
CA SER A 118 -15.71 1.57 5.31
C SER A 118 -15.60 2.15 6.72
N VAL A 119 -15.80 3.47 6.87
CA VAL A 119 -15.85 4.12 8.20
C VAL A 119 -17.09 3.69 8.97
N VAL A 120 -18.27 3.70 8.33
CA VAL A 120 -19.54 3.24 8.94
C VAL A 120 -19.49 1.75 9.27
N LYS A 121 -18.87 0.92 8.42
CA LYS A 121 -18.70 -0.51 8.70
C LYS A 121 -17.75 -0.76 9.86
N MET A 122 -16.68 0.03 9.99
CA MET A 122 -15.76 -0.01 11.14
C MET A 122 -16.43 0.44 12.44
N THR A 123 -17.21 1.53 12.42
CA THR A 123 -17.92 2.01 13.62
C THR A 123 -19.02 1.03 14.04
N TRP A 124 -19.73 0.41 13.11
CA TRP A 124 -20.72 -0.62 13.42
C TRP A 124 -20.10 -1.89 14.03
N LEU A 125 -18.94 -2.34 13.51
CA LEU A 125 -18.20 -3.46 14.09
C LEU A 125 -17.68 -3.14 15.49
N ASN A 126 -17.17 -1.93 15.73
CA ASN A 126 -16.75 -1.50 17.07
C ASN A 126 -17.93 -1.39 18.04
N CYS A 127 -19.09 -0.86 17.61
CA CYS A 127 -20.30 -0.82 18.43
C CYS A 127 -20.79 -2.22 18.81
N LYS A 128 -20.73 -3.19 17.89
CA LYS A 128 -21.03 -4.60 18.20
C LYS A 128 -20.08 -5.18 19.24
N HIS A 129 -18.79 -4.87 19.13
CA HIS A 129 -17.80 -5.39 20.08
C HIS A 129 -17.98 -4.80 21.48
N ILE A 130 -18.28 -3.50 21.57
CA ILE A 130 -18.62 -2.80 22.83
C ILE A 130 -19.93 -3.35 23.42
N ALA A 131 -20.96 -3.56 22.60
CA ALA A 131 -22.23 -4.14 23.04
C ALA A 131 -22.05 -5.56 23.58
N ALA A 132 -21.26 -6.41 22.91
CA ALA A 132 -20.93 -7.75 23.38
C ALA A 132 -20.12 -7.74 24.69
N LYS A 133 -19.21 -6.78 24.86
CA LYS A 133 -18.44 -6.61 26.10
C LYS A 133 -19.33 -6.14 27.26
N ARG A 134 -20.30 -5.26 26.99
CA ARG A 134 -21.27 -4.76 27.98
C ARG A 134 -22.30 -5.83 28.39
N ALA A 135 -22.68 -6.72 27.48
CA ALA A 135 -23.55 -7.87 27.77
C ALA A 135 -22.85 -8.90 28.68
N LYS A 136 -21.56 -9.20 28.43
CA LYS A 136 -20.76 -10.06 29.34
C LYS A 136 -20.58 -9.47 30.74
N PHE A 137 -20.42 -8.14 30.86
CA PHE A 137 -20.30 -7.48 32.16
C PHE A 137 -21.60 -7.55 32.99
N LYS A 138 -22.77 -7.44 32.34
CA LYS A 138 -24.07 -7.58 33.03
C LYS A 138 -24.33 -9.00 33.53
N ASN A 139 -23.92 -10.03 32.78
CA ASN A 139 -24.12 -11.43 33.17
C ASN A 139 -23.10 -11.94 34.20
N GLY A 140 -22.05 -11.17 34.51
CA GLY A 140 -21.03 -11.53 35.52
C GLY A 140 -21.30 -10.97 36.93
N ASN A 141 -22.32 -10.12 37.09
CA ASN A 141 -22.68 -9.48 38.38
C ASN A 141 -23.96 -10.06 38.99
N THR A 142 -24.46 -11.19 38.49
CA THR A 142 -25.56 -11.95 39.08
C THR A 142 -25.05 -13.32 39.49
N SER A 143 -24.30 -13.38 40.57
CA SER A 143 -23.98 -14.58 41.35
C SER A 143 -23.90 -14.17 42.80
#